data_AF-A0A5B8KQU5-F1
#
_entry.id   AF-A0A5B8KQU5-F1
#
_cell.length_a   1.000
_cell.length_b   1.000
_cell.length_c   1.000
_cell.angle_alpha   90.00
_cell.angle_beta   90.00
_cell.angle_gamma   90.00
#
_symmetry.space_group_name_H-M   'P 1'
#
loop_
_entity.id
_entity.type
_entity.pdbx_description
1 polymer ?
#
loop_
_entity_poly.entity_id
_entity_poly.type
_entity_poly.pdbx_seq_one_letter_code
_entity_poly.pdbx_strand_id
1 'polypeptide(L)'
;MKRRLSWKSVLDGLLQYKMIKVVMLPGVGECVALTEKNDNGYLRAVHPLKARLTTESVLMKSLSQWVRNNGIISYDTLRTREDPSPVQTPCVANFDFDLTAPSYLNPLLQFSRSGEIRSGFFVCDMLLGYKLSLVHLQPFITKCRSINSLRNSPRCLFMFIADEYSEDAFQEMKRAGIIPATPENLFGKDFADALIQLRDLVGSLTLSLKDNIAAIDDIMSRVSNIAGATSQLQGDLFEYIIAETVRIDSKDVVVGKICKSQKGDTAECDVLSLKGNAAITFIECKGYKPYSTVRHEDVKKWIGKQVPVFYNYARNEYPNAEINFEFWTTGKLGDDSRESLRKFTEQNSINQRYNITIMEPHDVRARINATWNDALVRVFEKHFLSYPDKNVRRKHVPEPFRLAGHDDAIIEDDF
;
A
#
# COMPACT_ATOMS: atom_id res chain seq x y z
N MET A 1 -2.25 37.46 13.83
CA MET A 1 -3.00 36.25 13.43
C MET A 1 -3.68 35.66 14.68
N LYS A 2 -4.92 36.05 15.01
CA LYS A 2 -5.56 35.73 16.32
C LYS A 2 -6.84 34.87 16.23
N ARG A 3 -7.14 34.25 15.08
CA ARG A 3 -8.34 33.41 14.91
C ARG A 3 -8.11 32.25 13.93
N ARG A 4 -7.17 31.36 14.22
CA ARG A 4 -7.12 30.05 13.53
C ARG A 4 -7.45 28.98 14.56
N LEU A 5 -8.49 28.21 14.30
CA LEU A 5 -8.81 27.01 15.08
C LEU A 5 -7.80 25.92 14.72
N SER A 6 -7.41 25.11 15.70
CA SER A 6 -6.63 23.91 15.40
C SER A 6 -7.51 22.91 14.64
N TRP A 7 -6.91 22.05 13.81
CA TRP A 7 -7.66 21.00 13.09
C TRP A 7 -8.41 20.09 14.08
N LYS A 8 -7.82 19.83 15.26
CA LYS A 8 -8.42 19.06 16.33
C LYS A 8 -9.67 19.74 16.89
N SER A 9 -9.61 21.06 17.15
CA SER A 9 -10.78 21.83 17.60
C SER A 9 -11.90 21.82 16.57
N VAL A 10 -11.57 21.83 15.28
CA VAL A 10 -12.57 21.71 14.20
C VAL A 10 -13.17 20.30 14.17
N LEU A 11 -12.34 19.26 14.24
CA LEU A 11 -12.77 17.87 14.27
C LEU A 11 -13.69 17.59 15.48
N ASP A 12 -13.26 17.98 16.68
CA ASP A 12 -14.00 17.81 17.92
C ASP A 12 -15.36 18.51 17.85
N GLY A 13 -15.41 19.72 17.28
CA GLY A 13 -16.65 20.45 17.05
C GLY A 13 -17.58 19.71 16.07
N LEU A 14 -17.07 19.27 14.92
CA LEU A 14 -17.88 18.55 13.93
C LEU A 14 -18.41 17.21 14.48
N LEU A 15 -17.63 16.51 15.30
CA LEU A 15 -18.05 15.30 16.03
C LEU A 15 -19.13 15.62 17.06
N GLN A 16 -18.94 16.69 17.86
CA GLN A 16 -19.90 17.14 18.86
C GLN A 16 -21.26 17.47 18.23
N TYR A 17 -21.26 18.13 17.07
CA TYR A 17 -22.48 18.46 16.31
C TYR A 17 -22.99 17.32 15.42
N LYS A 18 -22.37 16.13 15.48
CA LYS A 18 -22.75 14.94 14.71
C LYS A 18 -22.81 15.19 13.20
N MET A 19 -22.02 16.12 12.68
CA MET A 19 -21.87 16.33 11.23
C MET A 19 -20.98 15.26 10.60
N ILE A 20 -20.06 14.73 11.40
CA ILE A 20 -19.18 13.61 11.07
C ILE A 20 -19.23 12.56 12.18
N LYS A 21 -18.71 11.37 11.86
CA LYS A 21 -18.46 10.27 12.79
C LYS A 21 -17.08 9.68 12.53
N VAL A 22 -16.51 9.11 13.58
CA VAL A 22 -15.40 8.16 13.44
C VAL A 22 -16.01 6.78 13.23
N VAL A 23 -15.67 6.14 12.10
CA VAL A 23 -16.18 4.83 11.71
C VAL A 23 -15.02 3.88 11.46
N MET A 24 -15.15 2.63 11.87
CA MET A 24 -14.19 1.58 11.55
C MET A 24 -14.59 0.94 10.21
N LEU A 25 -13.85 1.28 9.15
CA LEU A 25 -14.06 0.72 7.82
C LEU A 25 -13.24 -0.56 7.62
N PRO A 26 -13.86 -1.62 7.10
CA PRO A 26 -13.15 -2.85 6.80
C PRO A 26 -11.96 -2.72 5.85
N GLY A 27 -10.81 -3.31 6.20
CA GLY A 27 -9.59 -3.30 5.38
C GLY A 27 -8.92 -1.93 5.23
N VAL A 28 -9.48 -0.89 5.87
CA VAL A 28 -8.98 0.50 5.82
C VAL A 28 -8.61 0.99 7.21
N GLY A 29 -9.43 0.65 8.23
CA GLY A 29 -9.23 1.08 9.61
C GLY A 29 -10.13 2.24 10.01
N GLU A 30 -9.67 3.03 10.97
CA GLU A 30 -10.43 4.16 11.49
C GLU A 30 -10.51 5.29 10.46
N CYS A 31 -11.72 5.77 10.19
CA CYS A 31 -12.00 6.80 9.20
C CYS A 31 -12.93 7.88 9.76
N VAL A 32 -12.70 9.13 9.36
CA VAL A 32 -13.66 10.21 9.57
C VAL A 32 -14.60 10.25 8.37
N ALA A 33 -15.90 10.09 8.61
CA ALA A 33 -16.92 10.10 7.56
C ALA A 33 -18.03 11.10 7.89
N LEU A 34 -18.71 11.62 6.87
CA LEU A 34 -19.94 12.39 7.07
C LEU A 34 -20.99 11.51 7.76
N THR A 35 -21.85 12.12 8.57
CA THR A 35 -22.94 11.38 9.21
C THR A 35 -23.98 10.95 8.18
N GLU A 36 -24.12 9.64 8.01
CA GLU A 36 -25.12 9.01 7.15
C GLU A 36 -26.36 8.60 7.96
N LYS A 37 -27.50 8.49 7.27
CA LYS A 37 -28.74 7.97 7.86
C LYS A 37 -28.67 6.46 8.16
N ASN A 38 -27.87 5.72 7.39
CA ASN A 38 -27.69 4.28 7.50
C ASN A 38 -26.21 3.93 7.27
N ASP A 39 -25.68 3.03 8.10
CA ASP A 39 -24.30 2.53 8.04
C ASP A 39 -23.96 1.82 6.72
N ASN A 40 -24.95 1.38 5.93
CA ASN A 40 -24.75 0.83 4.59
C ASN A 40 -24.02 1.81 3.65
N GLY A 41 -24.15 3.12 3.86
CA GLY A 41 -23.39 4.13 3.09
C GLY A 41 -21.88 3.97 3.26
N TYR A 42 -21.44 3.66 4.48
CA TYR A 42 -20.02 3.45 4.81
C TYR A 42 -19.48 2.17 4.17
N LEU A 43 -20.26 1.10 4.17
CA LEU A 43 -19.88 -0.17 3.53
C LEU A 43 -19.65 -0.02 2.02
N ARG A 44 -20.44 0.81 1.34
CA ARG A 44 -20.26 1.08 -0.10
C ARG A 44 -18.96 1.85 -0.39
N ALA A 45 -18.46 2.63 0.55
CA ALA A 45 -17.23 3.39 0.40
C ALA A 45 -15.96 2.53 0.57
N VAL A 46 -16.06 1.36 1.19
CA VAL A 46 -14.92 0.49 1.52
C VAL A 46 -14.12 0.12 0.27
N HIS A 47 -14.78 -0.40 -0.77
CA HIS A 47 -14.08 -0.92 -1.95
C HIS A 47 -13.40 0.17 -2.79
N PRO A 48 -14.09 1.28 -3.15
CA PRO A 48 -13.43 2.39 -3.83
C PRO A 48 -12.27 2.97 -3.02
N LEU A 49 -12.41 3.03 -1.69
CA LEU A 49 -11.36 3.55 -0.81
C LEU A 49 -10.15 2.61 -0.73
N LYS A 50 -10.37 1.30 -0.57
CA LYS A 50 -9.29 0.29 -0.58
C LYS A 50 -8.54 0.34 -1.92
N ALA A 51 -9.26 0.35 -3.03
CA ALA A 51 -8.67 0.47 -4.36
C ALA A 51 -7.82 1.75 -4.51
N ARG A 52 -8.35 2.90 -4.10
CA ARG A 52 -7.62 4.17 -4.12
C ARG A 52 -6.34 4.10 -3.29
N LEU A 53 -6.45 3.67 -2.04
CA LEU A 53 -5.31 3.60 -1.11
C LEU A 53 -4.22 2.64 -1.60
N THR A 54 -4.58 1.50 -2.16
CA THR A 54 -3.62 0.57 -2.78
C THR A 54 -2.87 1.23 -3.93
N THR A 55 -3.57 1.93 -4.83
CA THR A 55 -2.90 2.64 -5.94
C THR A 55 -2.07 3.83 -5.49
N GLU A 56 -2.50 4.56 -4.47
CA GLU A 56 -1.74 5.64 -3.85
C GLU A 56 -0.46 5.09 -3.19
N SER A 57 -0.51 3.92 -2.55
CA SER A 57 0.68 3.22 -2.01
C SER A 57 1.72 2.94 -3.09
N VAL A 58 1.27 2.37 -4.22
CA VAL A 58 2.14 2.07 -5.37
C VAL A 58 2.76 3.34 -5.93
N LEU A 59 1.95 4.38 -6.13
CA LEU A 59 2.43 5.67 -6.62
C LEU A 59 3.43 6.31 -5.64
N MET A 60 3.15 6.27 -4.34
CA MET A 60 4.00 6.86 -3.31
C MET A 60 5.38 6.21 -3.25
N LYS A 61 5.46 4.88 -3.40
CA LYS A 61 6.73 4.15 -3.48
C LYS A 61 7.49 4.52 -4.76
N SER A 62 6.78 4.64 -5.88
CA SER A 62 7.34 5.09 -7.17
C SER A 62 7.92 6.50 -7.07
N LEU A 63 7.14 7.44 -6.51
CA LEU A 63 7.56 8.81 -6.26
C LEU A 63 8.74 8.87 -5.31
N SER A 64 8.73 8.09 -4.23
CA SER A 64 9.82 8.03 -3.26
C SER A 64 11.14 7.63 -3.93
N GLN A 65 11.11 6.60 -4.79
CA GLN A 65 12.30 6.20 -5.53
C GLN A 65 12.73 7.26 -6.54
N TRP A 66 11.77 7.89 -7.22
CA TRP A 66 12.04 8.93 -8.21
C TRP A 66 12.69 10.16 -7.58
N VAL A 67 12.17 10.69 -6.47
CA VAL A 67 12.77 11.86 -5.81
C VAL A 67 14.14 11.56 -5.23
N ARG A 68 14.36 10.32 -4.75
CA ARG A 68 15.68 9.84 -4.27
C ARG A 68 16.69 9.77 -5.41
N ASN A 69 16.33 9.12 -6.51
CA ASN A 69 17.23 8.89 -7.65
C ASN A 69 17.60 10.20 -8.37
N ASN A 70 16.71 11.19 -8.36
CA ASN A 70 16.96 12.50 -8.94
C ASN A 70 17.67 13.47 -7.98
N GLY A 71 18.06 13.04 -6.78
CA GLY A 71 18.74 13.90 -5.80
C GLY A 71 17.90 15.09 -5.31
N ILE A 72 16.56 15.01 -5.46
CA ILE A 72 15.65 16.07 -5.00
C ILE A 72 15.65 16.15 -3.48
N ILE A 73 15.89 15.02 -2.82
CA ILE A 73 15.81 14.88 -1.36
C ILE A 73 17.05 14.17 -0.80
N SER A 74 17.26 14.28 0.50
CA SER A 74 18.25 13.43 1.20
C SER A 74 17.73 11.98 1.30
N TYR A 75 18.52 11.03 0.79
CA TYR A 75 18.08 9.68 0.40
C TYR A 75 17.34 8.90 1.52
N ASP A 76 17.94 8.82 2.70
CA ASP A 76 17.44 8.03 3.85
C ASP A 76 16.49 8.79 4.78
N THR A 77 16.13 10.03 4.44
CA THR A 77 15.35 10.91 5.33
C THR A 77 13.87 11.01 4.98
N LEU A 78 13.45 10.33 3.91
CA LEU A 78 12.08 10.35 3.42
C LEU A 78 11.12 9.73 4.41
N ARG A 79 9.99 10.40 4.60
CA ARG A 79 8.87 9.98 5.46
C ARG A 79 7.60 9.89 4.63
N THR A 80 6.78 8.90 4.92
CA THR A 80 5.47 8.68 4.28
C THR A 80 4.39 8.50 5.33
N ARG A 81 3.13 8.65 4.93
CA ARG A 81 1.98 8.33 5.79
C ARG A 81 1.79 6.82 6.06
N GLU A 82 2.51 5.94 5.36
CA GLU A 82 2.40 4.48 5.52
C GLU A 82 3.19 3.95 6.71
N ASP A 83 4.22 4.68 7.16
CA ASP A 83 5.03 4.34 8.34
C ASP A 83 4.85 5.37 9.48
N PRO A 84 3.63 5.53 10.04
CA PRO A 84 3.37 6.55 11.05
C PRO A 84 3.85 6.08 12.43
N SER A 85 5.14 6.21 12.72
CA SER A 85 5.56 6.41 14.12
C SER A 85 5.50 7.92 14.45
N PRO A 86 5.33 8.31 15.73
CA PRO A 86 5.36 9.73 16.12
C PRO A 86 6.64 10.46 15.68
N VAL A 87 7.73 9.71 15.49
CA VAL A 87 9.04 10.22 15.03
C VAL A 87 9.08 10.33 13.49
N GLN A 88 8.30 9.53 12.77
CA GLN A 88 8.32 9.42 11.31
C GLN A 88 7.11 10.05 10.63
N THR A 89 6.20 10.68 11.36
CA THR A 89 5.06 11.38 10.75
C THR A 89 5.57 12.42 9.74
N PRO A 90 5.11 12.38 8.47
CA PRO A 90 5.54 13.30 7.43
C PRO A 90 5.00 14.72 7.67
N CYS A 91 5.69 15.49 8.51
CA CYS A 91 5.23 16.79 8.96
C CYS A 91 6.23 17.91 8.61
N VAL A 92 5.72 19.06 8.16
CA VAL A 92 6.51 20.30 7.98
C VAL A 92 5.74 21.47 8.57
N ALA A 93 6.36 22.22 9.49
CA ALA A 93 5.76 23.37 10.16
C ALA A 93 4.39 23.08 10.82
N ASN A 94 4.24 21.89 11.42
CA ASN A 94 3.01 21.38 12.04
C ASN A 94 1.87 21.09 11.06
N PHE A 95 2.19 20.91 9.78
CA PHE A 95 1.25 20.42 8.77
C PHE A 95 1.70 19.04 8.29
N ASP A 96 0.81 18.06 8.40
CA ASP A 96 1.05 16.68 7.96
C ASP A 96 0.80 16.55 6.47
N PHE A 97 1.63 15.78 5.77
CA PHE A 97 1.57 15.51 4.33
C PHE A 97 1.51 14.00 4.07
N ASP A 98 1.26 13.57 2.82
CA ASP A 98 1.41 12.16 2.49
C ASP A 98 2.88 11.73 2.44
N LEU A 99 3.77 12.64 1.99
CA LEU A 99 5.20 12.41 1.87
C LEU A 99 5.99 13.70 2.10
N THR A 100 7.10 13.62 2.84
CA THR A 100 8.06 14.72 2.99
C THR A 100 9.49 14.24 3.16
N ALA A 101 10.44 15.07 2.75
CA ALA A 101 11.86 14.89 3.07
C ALA A 101 12.63 16.22 3.00
N PRO A 102 13.69 16.39 3.80
CA PRO A 102 14.68 17.45 3.60
C PRO A 102 15.25 17.48 2.18
N SER A 103 15.39 18.68 1.63
CA SER A 103 16.00 18.94 0.33
C SER A 103 17.08 20.01 0.43
N TYR A 104 18.19 19.76 -0.27
CA TYR A 104 19.33 20.67 -0.36
C TYR A 104 19.49 21.26 -1.77
N LEU A 105 18.47 21.13 -2.62
CA LEU A 105 18.45 21.82 -3.91
C LEU A 105 18.59 23.33 -3.68
N ASN A 106 19.43 23.97 -4.48
CA ASN A 106 19.79 25.39 -4.31
C ASN A 106 18.58 26.33 -4.11
N PRO A 107 17.46 26.22 -4.87
CA PRO A 107 16.28 27.07 -4.65
C PRO A 107 15.66 26.94 -3.25
N LEU A 108 15.80 25.77 -2.62
CA LEU A 108 15.24 25.43 -1.32
C LEU A 108 16.24 25.62 -0.18
N LEU A 109 17.53 25.72 -0.51
CA LEU A 109 18.61 25.91 0.45
C LEU A 109 18.48 27.27 1.14
N GLN A 110 18.71 27.26 2.44
CA GLN A 110 18.68 28.45 3.28
C GLN A 110 19.97 28.52 4.11
N PHE A 111 20.31 29.73 4.53
CA PHE A 111 21.47 29.96 5.39
C PHE A 111 21.01 30.68 6.66
N SER A 112 21.49 30.20 7.81
CA SER A 112 21.31 30.91 9.06
C SER A 112 22.13 32.22 9.06
N ARG A 113 21.91 33.07 10.07
CA ARG A 113 22.75 34.27 10.26
C ARG A 113 24.22 33.94 10.56
N SER A 114 24.51 32.73 11.06
CA SER A 114 25.88 32.24 11.30
C SER A 114 26.50 31.57 10.08
N GLY A 115 25.80 31.50 8.94
CA GLY A 115 26.27 30.84 7.72
C GLY A 115 26.00 29.33 7.66
N GLU A 116 25.36 28.75 8.68
CA GLU A 116 25.00 27.33 8.67
C GLU A 116 23.92 27.04 7.64
N ILE A 117 24.10 25.94 6.90
CA ILE A 117 23.14 25.47 5.92
C ILE A 117 21.90 24.93 6.62
N ARG A 118 20.73 25.38 6.17
CA ARG A 118 19.42 24.85 6.52
C ARG A 118 18.76 24.31 5.27
N SER A 119 18.33 23.05 5.32
CA SER A 119 17.57 22.45 4.23
C SER A 119 16.21 23.12 4.07
N GLY A 120 15.70 23.08 2.84
CA GLY A 120 14.27 23.17 2.61
C GLY A 120 13.63 21.78 2.65
N PHE A 121 12.40 21.68 2.17
CA PHE A 121 11.66 20.41 2.15
C PHE A 121 11.02 20.18 0.79
N PHE A 122 11.00 18.93 0.37
CA PHE A 122 10.04 18.45 -0.62
C PHE A 122 8.81 17.95 0.14
N VAL A 123 7.62 18.36 -0.28
CA VAL A 123 6.36 17.88 0.30
C VAL A 123 5.39 17.51 -0.81
N CYS A 124 4.66 16.41 -0.61
CA CYS A 124 3.69 15.92 -1.57
C CYS A 124 2.44 15.38 -0.87
N ASP A 125 1.27 15.80 -1.37
CA ASP A 125 -0.01 15.12 -1.11
C ASP A 125 -0.51 14.50 -2.41
N MET A 126 -1.36 13.48 -2.32
CA MET A 126 -1.95 12.81 -3.47
C MET A 126 -3.41 12.44 -3.24
N LEU A 127 -4.21 12.52 -4.31
CA LEU A 127 -5.59 12.04 -4.30
C LEU A 127 -5.92 11.46 -5.67
N LEU A 128 -5.90 10.13 -5.78
CA LEU A 128 -6.18 9.41 -7.03
C LEU A 128 -7.67 9.06 -7.15
N GLY A 129 -8.10 8.68 -8.36
CA GLY A 129 -9.48 8.26 -8.65
C GLY A 129 -10.43 9.38 -9.06
N TYR A 130 -9.95 10.62 -9.16
CA TYR A 130 -10.79 11.79 -9.40
C TYR A 130 -10.11 12.83 -10.29
N LYS A 131 -10.93 13.52 -11.09
CA LYS A 131 -10.56 14.82 -11.66
C LYS A 131 -10.78 15.91 -10.60
N LEU A 132 -9.72 16.64 -10.25
CA LEU A 132 -9.78 17.63 -9.19
C LEU A 132 -10.15 19.02 -9.71
N SER A 133 -11.13 19.62 -9.04
CA SER A 133 -11.54 21.01 -9.21
C SER A 133 -10.76 21.92 -8.25
N LEU A 134 -10.85 23.24 -8.47
CA LEU A 134 -10.25 24.21 -7.56
C LEU A 134 -10.78 24.05 -6.13
N VAL A 135 -12.07 23.74 -5.97
CA VAL A 135 -12.70 23.52 -4.65
C VAL A 135 -12.03 22.35 -3.92
N HIS A 136 -11.72 21.26 -4.63
CA HIS A 136 -11.05 20.10 -4.03
C HIS A 136 -9.63 20.42 -3.55
N LEU A 137 -8.91 21.29 -4.26
CA LEU A 137 -7.51 21.64 -3.96
C LEU A 137 -7.35 22.83 -3.02
N GLN A 138 -8.41 23.61 -2.80
CA GLN A 138 -8.38 24.80 -1.97
C GLN A 138 -7.80 24.54 -0.55
N PRO A 139 -8.09 23.42 0.13
CA PRO A 139 -7.45 23.10 1.40
C PRO A 139 -5.92 22.97 1.30
N PHE A 140 -5.42 22.27 0.29
CA PHE A 140 -3.99 22.08 0.06
C PHE A 140 -3.28 23.39 -0.31
N ILE A 141 -3.87 24.19 -1.20
CA ILE A 141 -3.33 25.52 -1.57
C ILE A 141 -3.25 26.41 -0.32
N THR A 142 -4.27 26.36 0.54
CA THR A 142 -4.32 27.15 1.78
C THR A 142 -3.27 26.68 2.80
N LYS A 143 -3.05 25.36 2.88
CA LYS A 143 -1.96 24.73 3.65
C LYS A 143 -0.59 25.23 3.19
N CYS A 144 -0.30 25.19 1.88
CA CYS A 144 0.95 25.69 1.30
C CYS A 144 1.18 27.19 1.57
N ARG A 145 0.16 28.02 1.32
CA ARG A 145 0.21 29.47 1.60
C ARG A 145 0.44 29.76 3.09
N SER A 146 -0.16 28.95 3.97
CA SER A 146 0.01 29.10 5.41
C SER A 146 1.44 28.86 5.84
N ILE A 147 2.07 27.80 5.34
CA ILE A 147 3.49 27.49 5.60
C ILE A 147 4.35 28.66 5.15
N ASN A 148 4.23 29.09 3.90
CA ASN A 148 5.01 30.21 3.35
C ASN A 148 4.82 31.54 4.09
N SER A 149 3.71 31.72 4.82
CA SER A 149 3.43 32.94 5.61
C SER A 149 4.07 32.95 7.00
N LEU A 150 4.64 31.84 7.47
CA LEU A 150 5.24 31.77 8.81
C LEU A 150 6.58 32.51 8.86
N ARG A 151 6.79 33.27 9.94
CA ARG A 151 8.07 33.94 10.23
C ARG A 151 9.10 32.85 10.55
N ASN A 152 10.04 32.59 9.64
CA ASN A 152 11.01 31.49 9.65
C ASN A 152 10.48 30.13 9.15
N SER A 153 9.53 30.13 8.21
CA SER A 153 9.14 28.89 7.53
C SER A 153 10.31 28.27 6.77
N PRO A 154 10.45 26.94 6.75
CA PRO A 154 11.28 26.30 5.74
C PRO A 154 10.75 26.63 4.33
N ARG A 155 11.67 26.76 3.37
CA ARG A 155 11.33 26.76 1.94
C ARG A 155 10.87 25.35 1.55
N CYS A 156 9.76 25.28 0.86
CA CYS A 156 9.17 24.01 0.44
C CYS A 156 8.99 23.98 -1.07
N LEU A 157 9.29 22.84 -1.68
CA LEU A 157 8.84 22.48 -3.01
C LEU A 157 7.54 21.68 -2.84
N PHE A 158 6.43 22.29 -3.21
CA PHE A 158 5.10 21.69 -3.07
C PHE A 158 4.72 20.92 -4.33
N MET A 159 4.25 19.69 -4.16
CA MET A 159 3.65 18.88 -5.21
C MET A 159 2.29 18.37 -4.75
N PHE A 160 1.35 18.28 -5.68
CA PHE A 160 0.13 17.51 -5.47
C PHE A 160 -0.04 16.56 -6.66
N ILE A 161 -0.40 15.31 -6.41
CA ILE A 161 -0.64 14.34 -7.48
C ILE A 161 -2.12 13.96 -7.55
N ALA A 162 -2.70 13.99 -8.75
CA ALA A 162 -4.05 13.52 -9.04
C ALA A 162 -4.09 12.83 -10.41
N ASP A 163 -5.18 12.12 -10.72
CA ASP A 163 -5.36 11.54 -12.06
C ASP A 163 -5.50 12.65 -13.11
N GLU A 164 -6.30 13.67 -12.79
CA GLU A 164 -6.57 14.78 -13.70
C GLU A 164 -6.91 16.06 -12.92
N TYR A 165 -6.68 17.21 -13.55
CA TYR A 165 -7.07 18.52 -13.06
C TYR A 165 -8.05 19.18 -14.02
N SER A 166 -9.01 19.91 -13.49
CA SER A 166 -9.68 20.96 -14.27
C SER A 166 -8.68 22.08 -14.64
N GLU A 167 -8.96 22.79 -15.73
CA GLU A 167 -8.04 23.82 -16.25
C GLU A 167 -7.81 24.95 -15.23
N ASP A 168 -8.88 25.44 -14.60
CA ASP A 168 -8.81 26.48 -13.57
C ASP A 168 -8.00 26.01 -12.34
N ALA A 169 -8.22 24.77 -11.90
CA ALA A 169 -7.44 24.16 -10.82
C ALA A 169 -5.94 24.07 -11.16
N PHE A 170 -5.62 23.61 -12.37
CA PHE A 170 -4.23 23.48 -12.83
C PHE A 170 -3.51 24.82 -12.86
N GLN A 171 -4.16 25.87 -13.40
CA GLN A 171 -3.60 27.21 -13.44
C GLN A 171 -3.41 27.82 -12.05
N GLU A 172 -4.40 27.66 -11.15
CA GLU A 172 -4.30 28.16 -9.78
C GLU A 172 -3.18 27.48 -8.99
N MET A 173 -2.96 26.18 -9.18
CA MET A 173 -1.84 25.45 -8.57
C MET A 173 -0.50 26.01 -9.03
N LYS A 174 -0.33 26.25 -10.34
CA LYS A 174 0.88 26.87 -10.89
C LYS A 174 1.11 28.27 -10.34
N ARG A 175 0.06 29.10 -10.27
CA ARG A 175 0.12 30.45 -9.67
C ARG A 175 0.51 30.40 -8.19
N ALA A 176 0.10 29.37 -7.47
CA ALA A 176 0.48 29.15 -6.08
C ALA A 176 1.91 28.61 -5.89
N GLY A 177 2.66 28.35 -6.97
CA GLY A 177 4.01 27.78 -6.91
C GLY A 177 4.02 26.29 -6.55
N ILE A 178 2.93 25.58 -6.83
CA ILE A 178 2.77 24.16 -6.57
C ILE A 178 2.93 23.41 -7.89
N ILE A 179 3.55 22.23 -7.87
CA ILE A 179 3.62 21.32 -9.01
C ILE A 179 2.32 20.51 -9.08
N PRO A 180 1.40 20.76 -10.05
CA PRO A 180 0.32 19.85 -10.35
C PRO A 180 0.88 18.67 -11.17
N ALA A 181 0.98 17.51 -10.55
CA ALA A 181 1.54 16.32 -11.19
C ALA A 181 0.45 15.27 -11.42
N THR A 182 0.61 14.48 -12.47
CA THR A 182 -0.21 13.29 -12.73
C THR A 182 0.71 12.08 -12.82
N PRO A 183 0.21 10.85 -12.59
CA PRO A 183 0.98 9.63 -12.83
C PRO A 183 1.60 9.61 -14.24
N GLU A 184 0.85 10.06 -15.25
CA GLU A 184 1.31 10.12 -16.64
C GLU A 184 2.47 11.10 -16.82
N ASN A 185 2.39 12.31 -16.24
CA ASN A 185 3.44 13.32 -16.36
C ASN A 185 4.72 12.94 -15.61
N LEU A 186 4.61 12.16 -14.53
CA LEU A 186 5.76 11.73 -13.73
C LEU A 186 6.44 10.48 -14.28
N PHE A 187 5.66 9.50 -14.73
CA PHE A 187 6.13 8.14 -15.02
C PHE A 187 5.75 7.61 -16.41
N GLY A 188 5.04 8.41 -17.21
CA GLY A 188 4.56 8.04 -18.53
C GLY A 188 3.20 7.35 -18.52
N LYS A 189 2.61 7.26 -19.71
CA LYS A 189 1.26 6.75 -19.92
C LYS A 189 1.08 5.29 -19.50
N ASP A 190 2.04 4.41 -19.82
CA ASP A 190 1.95 2.98 -19.50
C ASP A 190 1.80 2.74 -17.99
N PHE A 191 2.51 3.52 -17.17
CA PHE A 191 2.41 3.46 -15.73
C PHE A 191 1.06 4.00 -15.23
N ALA A 192 0.59 5.12 -15.78
CA ALA A 192 -0.71 5.69 -15.43
C ALA A 192 -1.86 4.71 -15.75
N ASP A 193 -1.84 4.11 -16.94
CA ASP A 193 -2.82 3.11 -17.37
C ASP A 193 -2.77 1.87 -16.46
N ALA A 194 -1.57 1.43 -16.05
CA ALA A 194 -1.43 0.32 -15.11
C ALA A 194 -2.01 0.62 -13.72
N LEU A 195 -1.85 1.84 -13.21
CA LEU A 195 -2.48 2.26 -11.96
C LEU A 195 -4.01 2.29 -12.06
N ILE A 196 -4.57 2.76 -13.19
CA ILE A 196 -6.01 2.76 -13.42
C ILE A 196 -6.55 1.33 -13.44
N GLN A 197 -5.91 0.44 -14.20
CA GLN A 197 -6.30 -0.97 -14.28
C GLN A 197 -6.22 -1.68 -12.92
N LEU A 198 -5.17 -1.38 -12.13
CA LEU A 198 -5.05 -1.89 -10.77
C LEU A 198 -6.18 -1.43 -9.87
N ARG A 199 -6.53 -0.13 -9.92
CA ARG A 199 -7.66 0.41 -9.15
C ARG A 199 -8.95 -0.29 -9.54
N ASP A 200 -9.20 -0.44 -10.83
CA ASP A 200 -10.42 -1.06 -11.34
C ASP A 200 -10.48 -2.54 -10.96
N LEU A 201 -9.35 -3.26 -11.01
CA LEU A 201 -9.24 -4.62 -10.50
C LEU A 201 -9.61 -4.67 -9.02
N VAL A 202 -8.91 -3.93 -8.15
CA VAL A 202 -9.16 -3.96 -6.69
C VAL A 202 -10.61 -3.52 -6.37
N GLY A 203 -11.16 -2.57 -7.14
CA GLY A 203 -12.56 -2.15 -7.03
C GLY A 203 -13.55 -3.22 -7.49
N SER A 204 -13.20 -4.00 -8.51
CA SER A 204 -14.06 -5.01 -9.16
C SER A 204 -13.94 -6.43 -8.58
N LEU A 205 -12.93 -6.70 -7.72
CA LEU A 205 -12.78 -7.96 -6.96
C LEU A 205 -14.04 -8.36 -6.16
N THR A 206 -15.07 -7.52 -6.13
CA THR A 206 -16.37 -7.76 -5.47
C THR A 206 -17.50 -8.24 -6.39
N LEU A 207 -17.38 -8.18 -7.72
CA LEU A 207 -18.56 -8.34 -8.59
C LEU A 207 -18.58 -9.56 -9.51
N SER A 208 -17.45 -10.06 -10.03
CA SER A 208 -17.39 -11.37 -10.72
C SER A 208 -15.95 -11.67 -11.11
N LEU A 209 -15.39 -12.76 -10.57
CA LEU A 209 -13.95 -13.02 -10.55
C LEU A 209 -13.47 -14.07 -11.57
N LYS A 210 -14.32 -14.54 -12.48
CA LYS A 210 -13.97 -15.67 -13.35
C LYS A 210 -13.03 -15.35 -14.52
N ASP A 211 -12.91 -14.08 -14.93
CA ASP A 211 -12.25 -13.71 -16.21
C ASP A 211 -10.97 -12.87 -16.07
N ASN A 212 -10.49 -12.57 -14.85
CA ASN A 212 -9.47 -11.51 -14.66
C ASN A 212 -8.01 -11.96 -14.49
N ILE A 213 -7.69 -13.26 -14.54
CA ILE A 213 -6.32 -13.76 -14.30
C ILE A 213 -5.29 -13.14 -15.28
N ALA A 214 -5.65 -13.00 -16.55
CA ALA A 214 -4.78 -12.39 -17.57
C ALA A 214 -4.56 -10.88 -17.34
N ALA A 215 -5.60 -10.17 -16.88
CA ALA A 215 -5.51 -8.75 -16.55
C ALA A 215 -4.57 -8.52 -15.37
N ILE A 216 -4.58 -9.41 -14.37
CA ILE A 216 -3.69 -9.30 -13.21
C ILE A 216 -2.23 -9.53 -13.59
N ASP A 217 -1.96 -10.49 -14.48
CA ASP A 217 -0.60 -10.73 -14.98
C ASP A 217 -0.01 -9.50 -15.70
N ASP A 218 -0.83 -8.85 -16.55
CA ASP A 218 -0.47 -7.64 -17.28
C ASP A 218 -0.20 -6.47 -16.31
N ILE A 219 -1.09 -6.21 -15.35
CA ILE A 219 -0.90 -5.20 -14.29
C ILE A 219 0.42 -5.43 -13.54
N MET A 220 0.65 -6.65 -13.06
CA MET A 220 1.87 -6.99 -12.33
C MET A 220 3.13 -6.77 -13.16
N SER A 221 3.10 -7.11 -14.45
CA SER A 221 4.24 -6.92 -15.34
C SER A 221 4.57 -5.43 -15.54
N ARG A 222 3.56 -4.56 -15.63
CA ARG A 222 3.73 -3.10 -15.79
C ARG A 222 4.21 -2.42 -14.51
N VAL A 223 3.80 -2.92 -13.35
CA VAL A 223 4.18 -2.36 -12.03
C VAL A 223 5.45 -3.01 -11.46
N SER A 224 5.97 -4.06 -12.12
CA SER A 224 7.11 -4.87 -11.62
C SER A 224 8.40 -4.08 -11.37
N ASN A 225 8.62 -2.98 -12.10
CA ASN A 225 9.82 -2.14 -12.01
C ASN A 225 9.89 -1.27 -10.74
N ILE A 226 8.81 -1.21 -9.95
CA ILE A 226 8.76 -0.37 -8.75
C ILE A 226 9.01 -1.23 -7.51
N ALA A 227 10.22 -1.13 -6.97
CA ALA A 227 10.59 -1.80 -5.73
C ALA A 227 9.64 -1.42 -4.58
N GLY A 228 8.93 -2.40 -4.02
CA GLY A 228 8.01 -2.26 -2.88
C GLY A 228 6.51 -2.11 -3.23
N ALA A 229 6.18 -1.63 -4.42
CA ALA A 229 4.81 -1.74 -4.95
C ALA A 229 4.52 -3.19 -5.32
N THR A 230 5.49 -3.83 -5.99
CA THR A 230 5.44 -5.23 -6.38
C THR A 230 5.16 -6.17 -5.20
N SER A 231 5.70 -5.90 -4.00
CA SER A 231 5.48 -6.79 -2.85
C SER A 231 4.05 -6.72 -2.30
N GLN A 232 3.44 -5.54 -2.25
CA GLN A 232 2.04 -5.42 -1.81
C GLN A 232 1.10 -6.07 -2.84
N LEU A 233 1.32 -5.79 -4.12
CA LEU A 233 0.52 -6.37 -5.19
C LEU A 233 0.71 -7.89 -5.31
N GLN A 234 1.91 -8.41 -4.98
CA GLN A 234 2.13 -9.84 -4.84
C GLN A 234 1.31 -10.44 -3.69
N GLY A 235 1.17 -9.73 -2.56
CA GLY A 235 0.28 -10.15 -1.47
C GLY A 235 -1.17 -10.26 -1.95
N ASP A 236 -1.71 -9.18 -2.49
CA ASP A 236 -3.10 -9.10 -2.96
C ASP A 236 -3.38 -10.13 -4.09
N LEU A 237 -2.44 -10.30 -5.03
CA LEU A 237 -2.53 -11.32 -6.08
C LEU A 237 -2.53 -12.74 -5.50
N PHE A 238 -1.74 -12.98 -4.46
CA PHE A 238 -1.70 -14.29 -3.83
C PHE A 238 -3.04 -14.63 -3.18
N GLU A 239 -3.65 -13.69 -2.44
CA GLU A 239 -5.00 -13.85 -1.88
C GLU A 239 -6.02 -14.23 -2.96
N TYR A 240 -5.95 -13.55 -4.11
CA TYR A 240 -6.81 -13.85 -5.26
C TYR A 240 -6.58 -15.25 -5.83
N ILE A 241 -5.32 -15.67 -6.02
CA ILE A 241 -5.00 -17.02 -6.51
C ILE A 241 -5.56 -18.07 -5.56
N ILE A 242 -5.43 -17.87 -4.26
CA ILE A 242 -5.96 -18.79 -3.25
C ILE A 242 -7.49 -18.81 -3.29
N ALA A 243 -8.15 -17.66 -3.41
CA ALA A 243 -9.59 -17.59 -3.55
C ALA A 243 -10.10 -18.38 -4.76
N GLU A 244 -9.50 -18.19 -5.94
CA GLU A 244 -9.87 -18.95 -7.15
C GLU A 244 -9.55 -20.44 -7.03
N THR A 245 -8.47 -20.80 -6.34
CA THR A 245 -8.12 -22.19 -6.07
C THR A 245 -9.19 -22.87 -5.20
N VAL A 246 -9.66 -22.18 -4.16
CA VAL A 246 -10.66 -22.68 -3.21
C VAL A 246 -12.06 -22.69 -3.83
N ARG A 247 -12.32 -21.84 -4.84
CA ARG A 247 -13.61 -21.78 -5.55
C ARG A 247 -14.01 -23.09 -6.24
N ILE A 248 -13.05 -23.98 -6.46
CA ILE A 248 -13.29 -25.31 -7.03
C ILE A 248 -14.12 -26.18 -6.09
N ASP A 249 -13.86 -26.07 -4.79
CA ASP A 249 -14.51 -26.90 -3.77
C ASP A 249 -15.69 -26.17 -3.09
N SER A 250 -15.75 -24.84 -3.21
CA SER A 250 -16.80 -24.01 -2.63
C SER A 250 -17.17 -22.85 -3.54
N LYS A 251 -18.45 -22.65 -3.85
CA LYS A 251 -18.90 -21.50 -4.66
C LYS A 251 -18.98 -20.19 -3.86
N ASP A 252 -19.07 -20.29 -2.54
CA ASP A 252 -19.19 -19.14 -1.64
C ASP A 252 -17.81 -18.84 -1.04
N VAL A 253 -17.10 -17.93 -1.71
CA VAL A 253 -15.74 -17.50 -1.36
C VAL A 253 -15.70 -15.98 -1.37
N VAL A 254 -15.23 -15.40 -0.27
CA VAL A 254 -15.13 -13.96 -0.02
C VAL A 254 -13.68 -13.61 0.33
N VAL A 255 -13.12 -12.62 -0.37
CA VAL A 255 -11.76 -12.11 -0.11
C VAL A 255 -11.83 -10.89 0.81
N GLY A 256 -10.90 -10.78 1.77
CA GLY A 256 -10.80 -9.65 2.71
C GLY A 256 -12.00 -9.53 3.65
N LYS A 257 -12.56 -10.65 4.12
CA LYS A 257 -13.74 -10.65 4.99
C LYS A 257 -13.35 -10.19 6.40
N ILE A 258 -14.02 -9.15 6.89
CA ILE A 258 -13.93 -8.81 8.31
C ILE A 258 -14.87 -9.63 9.16
N CYS A 259 -14.27 -10.22 10.18
CA CYS A 259 -14.93 -10.94 11.25
C CYS A 259 -14.92 -10.07 12.51
N LYS A 260 -16.05 -10.06 13.22
CA LYS A 260 -16.20 -9.34 14.48
C LYS A 260 -16.51 -10.33 15.60
N SER A 261 -15.80 -10.21 16.71
CA SER A 261 -16.14 -10.95 17.94
C SER A 261 -17.30 -10.26 18.66
N GLN A 262 -17.99 -11.00 19.53
CA GLN A 262 -19.04 -10.42 20.39
C GLN A 262 -18.52 -9.31 21.33
N LYS A 263 -17.23 -9.30 21.63
CA LYS A 263 -16.56 -8.28 22.46
C LYS A 263 -16.18 -7.02 21.66
N GLY A 264 -16.43 -7.00 20.36
CA GLY A 264 -16.11 -5.88 19.47
C GLY A 264 -14.73 -5.95 18.81
N ASP A 265 -13.91 -6.97 19.12
CA ASP A 265 -12.64 -7.18 18.44
C ASP A 265 -12.86 -7.52 16.97
N THR A 266 -12.00 -7.01 16.09
CA THR A 266 -12.10 -7.24 14.65
C THR A 266 -10.81 -7.82 14.08
N ALA A 267 -10.95 -8.72 13.13
CA ALA A 267 -9.86 -9.27 12.33
C ALA A 267 -10.31 -9.38 10.88
N GLU A 268 -9.42 -9.06 9.94
CA GLU A 268 -9.60 -9.32 8.51
C GLU A 268 -9.06 -10.72 8.20
N CYS A 269 -9.87 -11.50 7.48
CA CYS A 269 -9.54 -12.80 6.93
C CYS A 269 -9.29 -12.62 5.43
N ASP A 270 -8.11 -13.02 4.97
CA ASP A 270 -7.68 -12.83 3.59
C ASP A 270 -8.61 -13.57 2.62
N VAL A 271 -8.94 -14.84 2.90
CA VAL A 271 -9.95 -15.60 2.13
C VAL A 271 -10.86 -16.39 3.08
N LEU A 272 -12.17 -16.14 3.01
CA LEU A 272 -13.21 -16.91 3.68
C LEU A 272 -13.92 -17.81 2.66
N SER A 273 -14.10 -19.08 3.00
CA SER A 273 -14.87 -20.04 2.20
C SER A 273 -15.98 -20.70 3.01
N LEU A 274 -17.18 -20.80 2.43
CA LEU A 274 -18.37 -21.38 3.04
C LEU A 274 -18.91 -22.54 2.21
N LYS A 275 -18.93 -23.75 2.78
CA LYS A 275 -19.57 -24.91 2.16
C LYS A 275 -21.02 -25.01 2.64
N GLY A 276 -21.84 -24.02 2.25
CA GLY A 276 -23.17 -23.82 2.83
C GLY A 276 -23.06 -23.69 4.35
N ASN A 277 -23.93 -24.39 5.09
CA ASN A 277 -23.89 -24.41 6.55
C ASN A 277 -23.02 -25.53 7.14
N ALA A 278 -22.35 -26.33 6.30
CA ALA A 278 -21.62 -27.52 6.74
C ALA A 278 -20.21 -27.18 7.26
N ALA A 279 -19.50 -26.27 6.59
CA ALA A 279 -18.14 -25.91 6.95
C ALA A 279 -17.85 -24.44 6.63
N ILE A 280 -17.03 -23.83 7.48
CA ILE A 280 -16.47 -22.49 7.32
C ILE A 280 -14.95 -22.57 7.43
N THR A 281 -14.27 -22.05 6.42
CA THR A 281 -12.81 -22.08 6.32
C THR A 281 -12.26 -20.66 6.22
N PHE A 282 -11.40 -20.29 7.18
CA PHE A 282 -10.68 -19.02 7.19
C PHE A 282 -9.24 -19.26 6.77
N ILE A 283 -8.79 -18.57 5.73
CA ILE A 283 -7.48 -18.76 5.13
C ILE A 283 -6.69 -17.46 5.26
N GLU A 284 -5.54 -17.54 5.92
CA GLU A 284 -4.53 -16.48 5.96
C GLU A 284 -3.50 -16.73 4.86
N CYS A 285 -3.18 -15.70 4.09
CA CYS A 285 -2.34 -15.75 2.91
C CYS A 285 -1.05 -14.96 3.12
N LYS A 286 0.09 -15.56 2.78
CA LYS A 286 1.40 -14.90 2.77
C LYS A 286 2.16 -15.19 1.48
N GLY A 287 1.88 -14.35 0.48
CA GLY A 287 2.52 -14.40 -0.83
C GLY A 287 3.82 -13.61 -0.84
N TYR A 288 4.95 -14.30 -0.97
CA TYR A 288 6.26 -13.68 -1.11
C TYR A 288 6.97 -14.08 -2.40
N LYS A 289 7.99 -13.30 -2.79
CA LYS A 289 8.97 -13.71 -3.80
C LYS A 289 9.67 -15.02 -3.39
N PRO A 290 10.14 -15.82 -4.36
CA PRO A 290 10.88 -17.06 -4.10
C PRO A 290 11.94 -16.89 -2.99
N TYR A 291 12.05 -17.86 -2.09
CA TYR A 291 13.02 -17.93 -0.98
C TYR A 291 12.90 -16.88 0.13
N SER A 292 11.87 -16.03 0.10
CA SER A 292 11.59 -15.13 1.23
C SER A 292 11.14 -15.94 2.45
N THR A 293 11.48 -15.45 3.65
CA THR A 293 11.05 -16.05 4.91
C THR A 293 9.82 -15.32 5.44
N VAL A 294 8.80 -16.08 5.85
CA VAL A 294 7.62 -15.53 6.53
C VAL A 294 8.06 -14.92 7.86
N ARG A 295 7.68 -13.67 8.12
CA ARG A 295 8.05 -13.01 9.38
C ARG A 295 7.37 -13.71 10.55
N HIS A 296 8.12 -13.97 11.60
CA HIS A 296 7.60 -14.66 12.78
C HIS A 296 6.48 -13.89 13.49
N GLU A 297 6.50 -12.55 13.41
CA GLU A 297 5.44 -11.69 13.91
C GLU A 297 4.08 -11.92 13.24
N ASP A 298 4.07 -12.23 11.93
CA ASP A 298 2.84 -12.50 11.19
C ASP A 298 2.19 -13.80 11.69
N VAL A 299 3.01 -14.84 11.93
CA VAL A 299 2.56 -16.12 12.51
C VAL A 299 2.02 -15.93 13.93
N LYS A 300 2.72 -15.16 14.78
CA LYS A 300 2.26 -14.83 16.13
C LYS A 300 0.94 -14.08 16.13
N LYS A 301 0.77 -13.11 15.23
CA LYS A 301 -0.47 -12.35 15.06
C LYS A 301 -1.63 -13.26 14.64
N TRP A 302 -1.38 -14.16 13.68
CA TRP A 302 -2.41 -15.10 13.23
C TRP A 302 -2.91 -16.00 14.35
N ILE A 303 -1.99 -16.67 15.06
CA ILE A 303 -2.30 -17.56 16.19
C ILE A 303 -2.95 -16.79 17.36
N GLY A 304 -2.32 -15.69 17.78
CA GLY A 304 -2.66 -15.02 19.03
C GLY A 304 -3.84 -14.04 18.93
N LYS A 305 -4.14 -13.54 17.72
CA LYS A 305 -5.17 -12.50 17.52
C LYS A 305 -6.24 -12.92 16.52
N GLN A 306 -5.87 -13.33 15.30
CA GLN A 306 -6.86 -13.54 14.24
C GLN A 306 -7.71 -14.79 14.48
N VAL A 307 -7.08 -15.95 14.73
CA VAL A 307 -7.81 -17.21 14.96
C VAL A 307 -8.83 -17.09 16.12
N PRO A 308 -8.50 -16.51 17.29
CA PRO A 308 -9.49 -16.30 18.35
C PRO A 308 -10.69 -15.45 17.91
N VAL A 309 -10.49 -14.39 17.13
CA VAL A 309 -11.58 -13.54 16.62
C VAL A 309 -12.44 -14.31 15.63
N PHE A 310 -11.81 -15.02 14.68
CA PHE A 310 -12.51 -15.83 13.68
C PHE A 310 -13.32 -16.96 14.31
N TYR A 311 -12.77 -17.64 15.32
CA TYR A 311 -13.49 -18.70 16.03
C TYR A 311 -14.76 -18.18 16.70
N ASN A 312 -14.68 -17.03 17.39
CA ASN A 312 -15.86 -16.40 17.99
C ASN A 312 -16.90 -16.01 16.93
N TYR A 313 -16.44 -15.43 15.82
CA TYR A 313 -17.31 -15.07 14.70
C TYR A 313 -18.02 -16.31 14.12
N ALA A 314 -17.27 -17.38 13.84
CA ALA A 314 -17.79 -18.63 13.31
C ALA A 314 -18.83 -19.28 14.24
N ARG A 315 -18.55 -19.34 15.55
CA ARG A 315 -19.48 -19.92 16.53
C ARG A 315 -20.79 -19.13 16.65
N ASN A 316 -20.76 -17.83 16.37
CA ASN A 316 -21.93 -16.97 16.42
C ASN A 316 -22.78 -17.06 15.14
N GLU A 317 -22.15 -16.86 13.99
CA GLU A 317 -22.83 -16.79 12.70
C GLU A 317 -23.13 -18.17 12.11
N TYR A 318 -22.28 -19.16 12.40
CA TYR A 318 -22.33 -20.52 11.85
C TYR A 318 -22.17 -21.58 12.96
N PRO A 319 -23.08 -21.63 13.94
CA PRO A 319 -22.92 -22.41 15.18
C PRO A 319 -22.76 -23.92 15.00
N ASN A 320 -23.20 -24.47 13.85
CA ASN A 320 -23.16 -25.90 13.55
C ASN A 320 -22.14 -26.26 12.46
N ALA A 321 -21.41 -25.28 11.92
CA ALA A 321 -20.43 -25.53 10.88
C ALA A 321 -19.14 -26.10 11.48
N GLU A 322 -18.50 -27.01 10.75
CA GLU A 322 -17.11 -27.38 10.98
C GLU A 322 -16.22 -26.14 10.74
N ILE A 323 -15.33 -25.84 11.67
CA ILE A 323 -14.50 -24.64 11.63
C ILE A 323 -13.08 -25.04 11.23
N ASN A 324 -12.58 -24.45 10.14
CA ASN A 324 -11.24 -24.71 9.62
C ASN A 324 -10.42 -23.42 9.60
N PHE A 325 -9.18 -23.50 10.07
CA PHE A 325 -8.18 -22.43 9.95
C PHE A 325 -7.03 -22.89 9.09
N GLU A 326 -6.72 -22.14 8.05
CA GLU A 326 -5.64 -22.47 7.13
C GLU A 326 -4.63 -21.32 7.03
N PHE A 327 -3.35 -21.65 6.93
CA PHE A 327 -2.27 -20.70 6.69
C PHE A 327 -1.50 -21.10 5.44
N TRP A 328 -1.58 -20.29 4.40
CA TRP A 328 -1.00 -20.57 3.08
C TRP A 328 0.15 -19.62 2.80
N THR A 329 1.30 -20.16 2.39
CA THR A 329 2.50 -19.36 2.14
C THR A 329 3.32 -19.87 0.95
N THR A 330 3.89 -18.93 0.18
CA THR A 330 4.95 -19.24 -0.80
C THR A 330 6.36 -19.02 -0.23
N GLY A 331 6.46 -18.40 0.94
CA GLY A 331 7.71 -18.21 1.69
C GLY A 331 8.05 -19.37 2.62
N LYS A 332 9.33 -19.45 3.00
CA LYS A 332 9.83 -20.43 3.97
C LYS A 332 9.42 -20.04 5.39
N LEU A 333 9.01 -21.01 6.20
CA LEU A 333 8.83 -20.83 7.63
C LEU A 333 10.16 -21.04 8.36
N GLY A 334 10.60 -20.05 9.13
CA GLY A 334 11.74 -20.17 10.04
C GLY A 334 11.42 -21.05 11.26
N ASP A 335 12.46 -21.49 11.97
CA ASP A 335 12.35 -22.48 13.05
C ASP A 335 11.40 -22.03 14.17
N ASP A 336 11.49 -20.77 14.60
CA ASP A 336 10.59 -20.20 15.62
C ASP A 336 9.10 -20.23 15.20
N SER A 337 8.85 -20.00 13.91
CA SER A 337 7.50 -20.04 13.33
C SER A 337 6.98 -21.47 13.27
N ARG A 338 7.82 -22.43 12.83
CA ARG A 338 7.47 -23.86 12.81
C ARG A 338 7.15 -24.37 14.21
N GLU A 339 7.97 -24.02 15.19
CA GLU A 339 7.77 -24.41 16.58
C GLU A 339 6.48 -23.82 17.16
N SER A 340 6.18 -22.56 16.86
CA SER A 340 4.93 -21.92 17.32
C SER A 340 3.69 -22.55 16.69
N LEU A 341 3.72 -22.84 15.38
CA LEU A 341 2.64 -23.52 14.67
C LEU A 341 2.44 -24.95 15.15
N ARG A 342 3.53 -25.65 15.45
CA ARG A 342 3.50 -27.00 16.03
C ARG A 342 2.82 -26.99 17.38
N LYS A 343 3.27 -26.14 18.31
CA LYS A 343 2.64 -25.99 19.64
C LYS A 343 1.18 -25.64 19.55
N PHE A 344 0.82 -24.74 18.64
CA PHE A 344 -0.57 -24.35 18.42
C PHE A 344 -1.42 -25.53 17.94
N THR A 345 -0.92 -26.32 16.98
CA THR A 345 -1.60 -27.52 16.48
C THR A 345 -1.74 -28.60 17.56
N GLU A 346 -0.69 -28.85 18.34
CA GLU A 346 -0.69 -29.81 19.46
C GLU A 346 -1.67 -29.40 20.57
N GLN A 347 -1.75 -28.10 20.91
CA GLN A 347 -2.74 -27.62 21.88
C GLN A 347 -4.17 -27.78 21.39
N ASN A 348 -4.40 -27.60 20.09
CA ASN A 348 -5.72 -27.78 19.50
C ASN A 348 -6.09 -29.26 19.36
N SER A 349 -5.16 -30.18 19.12
CA SER A 349 -5.48 -31.62 19.04
C SER A 349 -6.02 -32.19 20.35
N ILE A 350 -5.67 -31.58 21.49
CA ILE A 350 -6.23 -31.90 22.81
C ILE A 350 -7.66 -31.35 22.98
N ASN A 351 -7.89 -30.12 22.53
CA ASN A 351 -9.15 -29.41 22.75
C ASN A 351 -10.21 -29.65 21.64
N GLN A 352 -9.76 -30.10 20.46
CA GLN A 352 -10.53 -30.42 19.26
C GLN A 352 -11.60 -29.38 18.89
N ARG A 353 -11.25 -28.09 18.98
CA ARG A 353 -12.22 -26.99 18.79
C ARG A 353 -12.47 -26.66 17.31
N TYR A 354 -11.50 -26.94 16.46
CA TYR A 354 -11.46 -26.60 15.04
C TYR A 354 -10.35 -27.40 14.35
N ASN A 355 -10.30 -27.37 13.02
CA ASN A 355 -9.20 -27.95 12.25
C ASN A 355 -8.16 -26.88 11.90
N ILE A 356 -6.89 -27.29 11.81
CA ILE A 356 -5.77 -26.42 11.43
C ILE A 356 -5.03 -27.07 10.26
N THR A 357 -4.77 -26.31 9.20
CA THR A 357 -3.96 -26.75 8.06
C THR A 357 -2.91 -25.72 7.72
N ILE A 358 -1.66 -26.16 7.57
CA ILE A 358 -0.55 -25.31 7.15
C ILE A 358 -0.13 -25.75 5.75
N MET A 359 -0.26 -24.85 4.77
CA MET A 359 0.08 -25.10 3.37
C MET A 359 1.40 -24.41 3.07
N GLU A 360 2.47 -25.20 3.01
CA GLU A 360 3.80 -24.72 2.65
C GLU A 360 3.95 -24.60 1.12
N PRO A 361 5.05 -24.03 0.60
CA PRO A 361 5.14 -23.68 -0.82
C PRO A 361 4.89 -24.85 -1.79
N HIS A 362 5.31 -26.07 -1.41
CA HIS A 362 5.04 -27.27 -2.20
C HIS A 362 3.55 -27.61 -2.24
N ASP A 363 2.86 -27.56 -1.10
CA ASP A 363 1.46 -27.92 -0.97
C ASP A 363 0.56 -26.90 -1.67
N VAL A 364 0.90 -25.60 -1.54
CA VAL A 364 0.24 -24.51 -2.28
C VAL A 364 0.34 -24.75 -3.78
N ARG A 365 1.54 -25.06 -4.30
CA ARG A 365 1.73 -25.35 -5.73
C ARG A 365 0.92 -26.57 -6.17
N ALA A 366 0.96 -27.65 -5.40
CA ALA A 366 0.21 -28.86 -5.71
C ALA A 366 -1.29 -28.59 -5.76
N ARG A 367 -1.80 -27.81 -4.82
CA ARG A 367 -3.21 -27.43 -4.73
C ARG A 367 -3.65 -26.53 -5.88
N ILE A 368 -2.83 -25.56 -6.28
CA ILE A 368 -3.09 -24.72 -7.46
C ILE A 368 -3.03 -25.56 -8.74
N ASN A 369 -2.09 -26.49 -8.88
CA ASN A 369 -2.01 -27.37 -10.06
C ASN A 369 -3.24 -28.28 -10.18
N ALA A 370 -3.80 -28.73 -9.05
CA ALA A 370 -5.03 -29.52 -9.03
C ALA A 370 -6.27 -28.75 -9.53
N THR A 371 -6.15 -27.43 -9.77
CA THR A 371 -7.23 -26.64 -10.37
C THR A 371 -7.47 -26.93 -11.83
N TRP A 372 -6.45 -27.47 -12.53
CA TRP A 372 -6.44 -27.61 -13.99
C TRP A 372 -6.74 -26.31 -14.75
N ASN A 373 -6.53 -25.16 -14.10
CA ASN A 373 -6.66 -23.84 -14.71
C ASN A 373 -5.27 -23.35 -15.12
N ASP A 374 -4.90 -23.59 -16.38
CA ASP A 374 -3.56 -23.25 -16.88
C ASP A 374 -3.25 -21.75 -16.76
N ALA A 375 -4.25 -20.87 -16.85
CA ALA A 375 -4.04 -19.44 -16.65
C ALA A 375 -3.64 -19.14 -15.20
N LEU A 376 -4.36 -19.72 -14.23
CA LEU A 376 -4.07 -19.55 -12.81
C LEU A 376 -2.68 -20.10 -12.44
N VAL A 377 -2.36 -21.30 -12.94
CA VAL A 377 -1.06 -21.94 -12.75
C VAL A 377 0.05 -21.06 -13.32
N ARG A 378 -0.06 -20.62 -14.59
CA ARG A 378 0.98 -19.78 -15.21
C ARG A 378 1.25 -18.49 -14.45
N VAL A 379 0.19 -17.80 -13.99
CA VAL A 379 0.34 -16.55 -13.23
C VAL A 379 1.01 -16.81 -11.88
N PHE A 380 0.61 -17.87 -11.18
CA PHE A 380 1.27 -18.27 -9.94
C PHE A 380 2.76 -18.57 -10.15
N GLU A 381 3.09 -19.39 -11.16
CA GLU A 381 4.48 -19.75 -11.44
C GLU A 381 5.33 -18.54 -11.84
N LYS A 382 4.78 -17.62 -12.64
CA LYS A 382 5.48 -16.42 -13.09
C LYS A 382 5.80 -15.46 -11.94
N HIS A 383 4.86 -15.23 -11.01
CA HIS A 383 5.02 -14.17 -9.98
C HIS A 383 5.58 -14.66 -8.65
N PHE A 384 5.45 -15.96 -8.34
CA PHE A 384 5.83 -16.51 -7.04
C PHE A 384 6.91 -17.59 -7.12
N LEU A 385 7.16 -18.19 -8.29
CA LEU A 385 8.21 -19.22 -8.47
C LEU A 385 9.34 -18.78 -9.41
N SER A 386 9.05 -17.97 -10.42
CA SER A 386 10.02 -17.55 -11.42
C SER A 386 10.88 -16.38 -10.92
N TYR A 387 12.17 -16.42 -11.24
CA TYR A 387 13.07 -15.29 -10.98
C TYR A 387 12.81 -14.17 -12.00
N PRO A 388 12.71 -12.90 -11.58
CA PRO A 388 12.96 -11.81 -12.51
C PRO A 388 14.44 -11.89 -12.90
N ASP A 389 14.72 -12.13 -14.18
CA ASP A 389 16.06 -11.96 -14.71
C ASP A 389 16.56 -10.57 -14.32
N LYS A 390 17.59 -10.52 -13.49
CA LYS A 390 18.34 -9.28 -13.25
C LYS A 390 19.12 -8.98 -14.52
N ASN A 391 18.42 -8.52 -15.56
CA ASN A 391 19.01 -7.84 -16.70
C ASN A 391 19.54 -6.49 -16.22
N VAL A 392 20.62 -6.51 -15.44
CA VAL A 392 21.44 -5.34 -15.19
C VAL A 392 22.18 -5.06 -16.49
N ARG A 393 21.48 -4.48 -17.47
CA ARG A 393 22.14 -3.78 -18.55
C ARG A 393 22.80 -2.57 -17.91
N ARG A 394 24.06 -2.72 -17.47
CA ARG A 394 24.95 -1.57 -17.33
C ARG A 394 25.06 -0.99 -18.73
N LYS A 395 24.25 0.02 -19.03
CA LYS A 395 24.55 0.89 -20.17
C LYS A 395 25.94 1.44 -19.87
N HIS A 396 26.92 1.06 -20.67
CA HIS A 396 28.19 1.76 -20.68
C HIS A 396 27.85 3.18 -21.14
N VAL A 397 27.86 4.10 -20.19
CA VAL A 397 27.84 5.52 -20.50
C VAL A 397 29.31 5.84 -20.76
N PRO A 398 29.71 6.12 -22.01
CA PRO A 398 31.09 6.48 -22.27
C PRO A 398 31.44 7.72 -21.47
N GLU A 399 32.64 7.75 -20.88
CA GLU A 399 33.17 8.95 -20.26
C GLU A 399 33.18 10.07 -21.32
N PRO A 400 32.78 11.31 -20.96
CA PRO A 400 32.88 12.43 -21.87
C PRO A 400 34.36 12.63 -22.25
N PHE A 401 34.70 12.40 -23.51
CA PHE A 401 36.03 12.74 -24.01
C PHE A 401 36.06 14.21 -24.42
N ARG A 402 37.13 14.90 -24.04
CA ARG A 402 37.33 16.31 -24.36
C ARG A 402 37.56 16.43 -25.87
N LEU A 403 36.65 17.11 -26.58
CA LEU A 403 36.73 17.26 -28.04
C LEU A 403 37.88 18.20 -28.50
N ALA A 404 38.39 19.05 -27.61
CA ALA A 404 39.55 19.92 -27.86
C ALA A 404 40.21 20.39 -26.54
N GLY A 405 41.54 20.48 -26.54
CA GLY A 405 42.38 20.88 -25.41
C GLY A 405 43.31 19.75 -24.97
N HIS A 406 44.51 19.68 -25.57
CA HIS A 406 45.61 18.83 -25.13
C HIS A 406 46.10 19.35 -23.78
N ASP A 407 46.02 18.53 -22.73
CA ASP A 407 46.90 18.69 -21.58
C ASP A 407 48.05 17.69 -21.80
N ASP A 408 49.14 18.16 -22.40
CA ASP A 408 50.41 17.44 -22.46
C ASP A 408 50.98 17.37 -21.04
N ALA A 409 50.47 16.46 -20.22
CA ALA A 409 51.15 16.03 -19.01
C ALA A 409 52.17 14.98 -19.41
N ILE A 410 53.39 15.48 -19.66
CA ILE A 410 54.65 14.74 -19.73
C ILE A 410 54.65 13.68 -18.63
N ILE A 411 54.71 12.41 -19.03
CA ILE A 411 55.14 11.33 -18.15
C ILE A 411 56.65 11.51 -18.03
N GLU A 412 57.11 12.11 -16.93
CA GLU A 412 58.50 11.96 -16.51
C GLU A 412 58.68 10.53 -16.02
N ASP A 413 59.33 9.70 -16.84
CA ASP A 413 59.92 8.44 -16.41
C ASP A 413 61.08 8.76 -15.44
N ASP A 414 60.91 8.41 -14.16
CA ASP A 414 62.00 8.34 -13.20
C ASP A 414 62.55 6.90 -13.13
N PHE A 415 63.78 6.77 -13.65
CA PHE A 415 64.85 5.78 -13.46
C PHE A 415 64.58 4.37 -12.88
#